data_AF-B4QTF7-F1
#
_entry.id   AF-B4QTF7-F1
#
_cell.length_a   1.000
_cell.length_b   1.000
_cell.length_c   1.000
_cell.angle_alpha   90.00
_cell.angle_beta   90.00
_cell.angle_gamma   90.00
#
_symmetry.space_group_name_H-M   'P 1'
#
loop_
_entity.id
_entity.type
_entity.pdbx_description
1 polymer ?
#
loop_
_entity_poly.entity_id
_entity_poly.type
_entity_poly.pdbx_seq_one_letter_code
_entity_poly.pdbx_strand_id
1 'polypeptide(L)'
;MPEDVMVPAGDYKLVKQIRRNQETRRKKDLPWSKRIFDIDEHKLFGRTALGWMRITGFYLVLYALIVCIVAFWLGIFMLAIMDPNKPRWLKGPPGLSMVPNQNRSVLSYFTHIMSEVNPIADRIDDFLNKLNDNAIDFFADFNQDTTWGYATEKPTVFIKLNKVIGYVPETYDTADDLPKEAPESLHDTVGKLGNSPKIWITCEVTNGPKPEMVFYPGPYFEASENMKGVTRVVAIQMNKMPENAKTFFCCKVWARNIPIDDDYQGMGLIKFALSMRTDDDGQPDFELPSTRKAPSAMVTELVPVPPAPPRPEGMLGGLEMPPSPENEKDAIENDAKKEEMTEPPSL
;
A
#
# COMPACT_ATOMS: atom_id res chain seq x y z
N MET A 1 71.76 87.06 2.32
CA MET A 1 70.32 86.76 2.21
C MET A 1 69.69 87.93 1.47
N PRO A 2 68.90 87.74 0.41
CA PRO A 2 67.96 88.77 -0.04
C PRO A 2 66.59 88.56 0.59
N GLU A 3 65.97 89.68 0.97
CA GLU A 3 64.88 89.86 1.93
C GLU A 3 63.48 89.87 1.31
N ASP A 4 63.28 89.25 0.14
CA ASP A 4 62.12 89.57 -0.71
C ASP A 4 60.93 88.60 -0.63
N VAL A 5 60.67 87.95 0.51
CA VAL A 5 59.40 87.25 0.70
C VAL A 5 58.94 87.32 2.16
N MET A 6 58.44 88.48 2.60
CA MET A 6 57.58 88.56 3.77
C MET A 6 56.16 88.95 3.34
N VAL A 7 55.23 88.00 3.49
CA VAL A 7 53.79 88.23 3.33
C VAL A 7 53.20 88.45 4.73
N PRO A 8 52.47 89.55 4.99
CA PRO A 8 51.90 89.82 6.31
C PRO A 8 50.75 88.86 6.63
N ALA A 9 50.72 88.38 7.89
CA ALA A 9 49.69 87.49 8.41
C ALA A 9 48.36 88.24 8.59
N GLY A 10 47.45 88.07 7.64
CA GLY A 10 46.04 88.41 7.80
C GLY A 10 45.20 87.16 8.05
N ASP A 11 44.12 87.30 8.81
CA ASP A 11 43.18 86.21 9.12
C ASP A 11 42.57 85.63 7.84
N TYR A 12 42.86 84.36 7.57
CA TYR A 12 42.24 83.63 6.47
C TYR A 12 41.20 82.63 7.00
N LYS A 13 39.98 82.71 6.44
CA LYS A 13 38.87 81.80 6.77
C LYS A 13 39.01 80.53 5.94
N LEU A 14 39.43 79.42 6.56
CA LEU A 14 39.50 78.11 5.92
C LEU A 14 38.08 77.55 5.69
N VAL A 15 37.61 77.54 4.43
CA VAL A 15 36.43 76.76 4.06
C VAL A 15 36.84 75.29 4.05
N LYS A 16 36.37 74.53 5.03
CA LYS A 16 36.65 73.10 5.20
C LYS A 16 36.13 72.35 3.97
N GLN A 17 37.01 71.99 3.03
CA GLN A 17 36.68 71.06 1.96
C GLN A 17 36.29 69.73 2.59
N ILE A 18 35.00 69.41 2.55
CA ILE A 18 34.50 68.09 2.93
C ILE A 18 35.05 67.14 1.87
N ARG A 19 36.12 66.42 2.24
CA ARG A 19 36.56 65.24 1.48
C ARG A 19 35.32 64.37 1.31
N ARG A 20 34.84 64.21 0.07
CA ARG A 20 33.99 63.08 -0.29
C ARG A 20 34.83 61.84 -0.03
N ASN A 21 34.74 61.31 1.19
CA ASN A 21 35.21 59.98 1.48
C ASN A 21 34.29 59.07 0.67
N GLN A 22 34.81 58.57 -0.44
CA GLN A 22 34.14 57.54 -1.21
C GLN A 22 34.24 56.26 -0.37
N GLU A 23 33.34 56.10 0.60
CA GLU A 23 33.19 54.86 1.34
C GLU A 23 32.77 53.78 0.35
N THR A 24 33.73 52.96 -0.07
CA THR A 24 33.45 51.74 -0.78
C THR A 24 32.68 50.83 0.17
N ARG A 25 31.34 50.82 0.05
CA ARG A 25 30.47 49.92 0.82
C ARG A 25 31.04 48.51 0.71
N ARG A 26 31.29 47.87 1.86
CA ARG A 26 31.86 46.53 1.84
C ARG A 26 30.86 45.59 1.18
N LYS A 27 31.35 44.53 0.52
CA LYS A 27 30.49 43.51 -0.11
C LYS A 27 29.42 42.92 0.82
N LYS A 28 29.66 43.03 2.13
CA LYS A 28 28.80 42.59 3.23
C LYS A 28 27.58 43.50 3.44
N ASP A 29 27.61 44.74 2.96
CA ASP A 29 26.58 45.75 3.20
C ASP A 29 25.62 45.94 1.99
N LEU A 30 25.72 45.06 0.97
CA LEU A 30 24.84 45.08 -0.18
C LEU A 30 23.48 44.40 0.13
N PRO A 31 22.37 44.96 -0.41
CA PRO A 31 21.04 44.35 -0.28
C PRO A 31 21.04 42.94 -0.90
N TRP A 32 20.27 42.03 -0.29
CA TRP A 32 20.24 40.61 -0.65
C TRP A 32 19.93 40.36 -2.14
N SER A 33 19.11 41.19 -2.77
CA SER A 33 18.82 41.15 -4.21
C SER A 33 20.08 41.30 -5.07
N LYS A 34 21.00 42.22 -4.71
CA LYS A 34 22.28 42.42 -5.42
C LYS A 34 23.27 41.27 -5.20
N ARG A 35 23.11 40.44 -4.15
CA ARG A 35 23.94 39.24 -3.95
C ARG A 35 23.54 38.07 -4.83
N ILE A 36 22.26 38.01 -5.20
CA ILE A 36 21.70 36.98 -6.08
C ILE A 36 21.90 37.35 -7.54
N PHE A 37 21.62 38.61 -7.88
CA PHE A 37 21.71 39.09 -9.24
C PHE A 37 22.36 40.46 -9.27
N ASP A 38 23.58 40.48 -9.78
CA ASP A 38 24.32 41.71 -10.02
C ASP A 38 24.40 41.96 -11.54
N ILE A 39 23.56 42.87 -12.02
CA ILE A 39 23.51 43.28 -13.44
C ILE A 39 24.81 44.00 -13.83
N ASP A 40 25.37 44.78 -12.91
CA ASP A 40 26.53 45.64 -13.15
C ASP A 40 27.81 44.80 -13.31
N GLU A 41 27.93 43.71 -12.54
CA GLU A 41 29.07 42.78 -12.63
C GLU A 41 28.80 41.53 -13.49
N HIS A 42 27.60 41.41 -14.10
CA HIS A 42 27.11 40.21 -14.81
C HIS A 42 27.28 38.90 -14.01
N LYS A 43 26.94 38.93 -12.72
CA LYS A 43 27.07 37.78 -11.80
C LYS A 43 25.70 37.29 -11.34
N LEU A 44 25.49 35.98 -11.46
CA LEU A 44 24.34 35.26 -10.94
C LEU A 44 24.83 34.39 -9.78
N PHE A 45 24.27 34.52 -8.58
CA PHE A 45 24.71 33.82 -7.36
C PHE A 45 26.23 33.87 -7.13
N GLY A 46 26.83 35.05 -7.33
CA GLY A 46 28.25 35.29 -7.09
C GLY A 46 29.22 34.72 -8.13
N ARG A 47 28.75 34.09 -9.21
CA ARG A 47 29.59 33.61 -10.33
C ARG A 47 29.18 34.23 -11.66
N THR A 48 30.13 34.38 -12.56
CA THR A 48 29.87 34.82 -13.94
C THR A 48 29.15 33.72 -14.72
N ALA A 49 28.41 34.09 -15.78
CA ALA A 49 27.73 33.14 -16.66
C ALA A 49 28.66 32.05 -17.21
N LEU A 50 29.93 32.40 -17.47
CA LEU A 50 30.96 31.47 -17.94
C LEU A 50 31.40 30.48 -16.85
N GLY A 51 31.40 30.89 -15.57
CA GLY A 51 31.63 29.99 -14.44
C GLY A 51 30.48 28.99 -14.25
N TRP A 52 29.24 29.45 -14.42
CA TRP A 52 28.06 28.57 -14.42
C TRP A 52 28.06 27.59 -15.58
N MET A 53 28.37 28.05 -16.80
CA MET A 53 28.47 27.17 -17.98
C MET A 53 29.50 26.05 -17.79
N ARG A 54 30.66 26.35 -17.19
CA ARG A 54 31.68 25.33 -16.87
C ARG A 54 31.18 24.27 -15.89
N ILE A 55 30.50 24.69 -14.83
CA ILE A 55 29.95 23.79 -13.80
C ILE A 55 28.81 22.95 -14.37
N THR A 56 27.86 23.58 -15.06
CA THR A 56 26.75 22.89 -15.70
C THR A 56 27.26 21.91 -16.76
N GLY A 57 28.23 22.30 -17.59
CA GLY A 57 28.84 21.40 -18.56
C GLY A 57 29.53 20.20 -17.92
N PHE A 58 30.25 20.41 -16.81
CA PHE A 58 30.86 19.32 -16.03
C PHE A 58 29.79 18.34 -15.51
N TYR A 59 28.73 18.83 -14.86
CA TYR A 59 27.67 17.97 -14.34
C TYR A 59 26.87 17.29 -15.45
N LEU A 60 26.61 17.95 -16.58
CA LEU A 60 25.94 17.33 -17.72
C LEU A 60 26.73 16.12 -18.25
N VAL A 61 28.05 16.26 -18.42
CA VAL A 61 28.91 15.15 -18.85
C VAL A 61 28.99 14.07 -17.77
N LEU A 62 29.13 14.45 -16.50
CA LEU A 62 29.17 13.51 -15.38
C LEU A 62 27.88 12.67 -15.29
N TYR A 63 26.71 13.32 -15.33
CA TYR A 63 25.43 12.63 -15.27
C TYR A 63 25.16 11.81 -16.53
N ALA A 64 25.58 12.28 -17.71
CA ALA A 64 25.50 11.47 -18.93
C ALA A 64 26.31 10.17 -18.79
N LEU A 65 27.53 10.25 -18.25
CA LEU A 65 28.37 9.08 -18.00
C LEU A 65 27.74 8.15 -16.96
N ILE A 66 27.17 8.68 -15.87
CA ILE A 66 26.44 7.88 -14.87
C ILE A 66 25.26 7.17 -15.51
N VAL A 67 24.45 7.85 -16.33
CA VAL A 67 23.32 7.24 -17.04
C VAL A 67 23.79 6.13 -17.97
N CYS A 68 24.90 6.32 -18.70
CA CYS A 68 25.49 5.27 -19.54
C CYS A 68 25.92 4.05 -18.72
N ILE A 69 26.55 4.25 -17.55
CA ILE A 69 26.94 3.16 -16.65
C ILE A 69 25.71 2.42 -16.14
N VAL A 70 24.69 3.15 -15.67
CA VAL A 70 23.44 2.55 -15.17
C VAL A 70 22.71 1.80 -16.27
N ALA A 71 22.61 2.37 -17.47
CA ALA A 71 21.99 1.71 -18.62
C ALA A 71 22.75 0.44 -19.03
N PHE A 72 24.08 0.45 -18.97
CA PHE A 72 24.90 -0.73 -19.20
C PHE A 72 24.62 -1.84 -18.19
N TRP A 73 24.61 -1.52 -16.89
CA TRP A 73 24.29 -2.50 -15.84
C TRP A 73 22.85 -3.02 -15.91
N LEU A 74 21.88 -2.15 -16.20
CA LEU A 74 20.49 -2.55 -16.43
C LEU A 74 20.36 -3.42 -17.69
N GLY A 75 21.11 -3.13 -18.75
CA GLY A 75 21.16 -3.95 -19.96
C GLY A 75 21.67 -5.36 -19.67
N ILE A 76 22.79 -5.48 -18.94
CA ILE A 76 23.29 -6.79 -18.47
C ILE A 76 22.25 -7.49 -17.59
N PHE A 77 21.63 -6.78 -16.66
CA PHE A 77 20.62 -7.34 -15.77
C PHE A 77 19.41 -7.90 -16.54
N MET A 78 18.90 -7.16 -17.53
CA MET A 78 17.76 -7.59 -18.34
C MET A 78 18.11 -8.71 -19.33
N LEU A 79 19.35 -8.77 -19.85
CA LEU A 79 19.74 -9.75 -20.87
C LEU A 79 20.38 -11.03 -20.30
N ALA A 80 21.22 -10.92 -19.26
CA ALA A 80 21.98 -12.05 -18.72
C ALA A 80 21.36 -12.65 -17.46
N ILE A 81 20.56 -11.88 -16.73
CA ILE A 81 20.03 -12.28 -15.42
C ILE A 81 18.54 -12.64 -15.49
N MET A 82 17.74 -11.91 -16.26
CA MET A 82 16.30 -12.15 -16.41
C MET A 82 15.98 -12.93 -17.68
N ASP A 83 15.54 -14.18 -17.52
CA ASP A 83 14.90 -14.92 -18.62
C ASP A 83 13.54 -14.28 -18.96
N PRO A 84 13.20 -14.10 -20.25
CA PRO A 84 11.92 -13.48 -20.65
C PRO A 84 10.70 -14.36 -20.37
N ASN A 85 10.88 -15.68 -20.25
CA ASN A 85 9.77 -16.64 -20.20
C ASN A 85 9.46 -17.17 -18.79
N LYS A 86 10.38 -17.04 -17.83
CA LYS A 86 10.19 -17.56 -16.47
C LYS A 86 10.91 -16.69 -15.44
N PRO A 87 10.29 -16.43 -14.28
CA PRO A 87 10.96 -15.73 -13.19
C PRO A 87 12.04 -16.63 -12.57
N ARG A 88 13.18 -16.06 -12.18
CA ARG A 88 14.22 -16.81 -11.45
C ARG A 88 13.79 -17.22 -10.04
N TRP A 89 13.05 -16.34 -9.37
CA TRP A 89 12.49 -16.64 -8.05
C TRP A 89 11.01 -16.96 -8.21
N LEU A 90 10.69 -18.23 -7.96
CA LEU A 90 9.33 -18.73 -8.02
C LEU A 90 8.58 -18.26 -6.78
N LYS A 91 7.32 -17.85 -7.00
CA LYS A 91 6.40 -17.68 -5.89
C LYS A 91 6.09 -19.07 -5.31
N GLY A 92 5.79 -19.12 -4.02
CA GLY A 92 5.26 -20.30 -3.37
C GLY A 92 3.88 -20.73 -3.92
N PRO A 93 3.11 -21.52 -3.16
CA PRO A 93 1.87 -22.11 -3.63
C PRO A 93 0.87 -21.05 -4.14
N PRO A 94 0.03 -21.42 -5.12
CA PRO A 94 -0.97 -20.52 -5.69
C PRO A 94 -1.99 -20.11 -4.63
N GLY A 95 -2.33 -18.83 -4.60
CA GLY A 95 -3.38 -18.33 -3.73
C GLY A 95 -4.77 -18.45 -4.36
N LEU A 96 -5.81 -18.34 -3.52
CA LEU A 96 -7.21 -18.34 -3.95
C LEU A 96 -7.79 -16.93 -4.02
N SER A 97 -8.76 -16.74 -4.91
CA SER A 97 -9.48 -15.48 -5.05
C SER A 97 -10.92 -15.77 -5.45
N MET A 98 -11.87 -14.97 -4.97
CA MET A 98 -13.27 -15.06 -5.39
C MET A 98 -13.62 -13.97 -6.38
N VAL A 99 -14.59 -14.22 -7.24
CA VAL A 99 -15.22 -13.24 -8.13
C VAL A 99 -16.72 -13.43 -8.01
N PRO A 100 -17.51 -12.38 -7.76
CA PRO A 100 -17.15 -10.95 -7.83
C PRO A 100 -16.50 -10.43 -6.53
N ASN A 101 -15.29 -9.85 -6.65
CA ASN A 101 -14.58 -9.25 -5.53
C ASN A 101 -14.96 -7.76 -5.43
N GLN A 102 -15.68 -7.36 -4.36
CA GLN A 102 -16.04 -5.97 -4.07
C GLN A 102 -15.12 -5.34 -3.01
N ASN A 103 -13.82 -5.65 -3.02
CA ASN A 103 -12.83 -5.17 -2.03
C ASN A 103 -13.17 -5.50 -0.57
N ARG A 104 -14.20 -6.34 -0.36
CA ARG A 104 -14.73 -6.78 0.92
C ARG A 104 -14.94 -8.28 0.84
N SER A 105 -14.74 -8.95 1.97
CA SER A 105 -15.07 -10.36 2.14
C SER A 105 -16.59 -10.60 2.19
N VAL A 106 -17.41 -9.55 2.30
CA VAL A 106 -18.86 -9.63 2.35
C VAL A 106 -19.46 -9.04 1.08
N LEU A 107 -20.21 -9.84 0.34
CA LEU A 107 -21.01 -9.44 -0.81
C LEU A 107 -22.46 -9.30 -0.35
N SER A 108 -22.97 -8.06 -0.32
CA SER A 108 -24.36 -7.75 0.01
C SER A 108 -24.99 -7.03 -1.16
N TYR A 109 -26.15 -7.49 -1.61
CA TYR A 109 -26.87 -6.89 -2.73
C TYR A 109 -28.37 -7.07 -2.57
N PHE A 110 -29.13 -6.16 -3.16
CA PHE A 110 -30.58 -6.31 -3.29
C PHE A 110 -30.94 -7.01 -4.60
N THR A 111 -31.85 -7.99 -4.55
CA THR A 111 -32.26 -8.76 -5.72
C THR A 111 -33.10 -7.94 -6.71
N HIS A 112 -33.92 -7.02 -6.19
CA HIS A 112 -34.83 -6.20 -6.98
C HIS A 112 -34.15 -4.96 -7.60
N ILE A 113 -33.00 -4.52 -7.07
CA ILE A 113 -32.30 -3.33 -7.53
C ILE A 113 -31.26 -3.68 -8.60
N MET A 114 -31.64 -3.56 -9.86
CA MET A 114 -30.75 -3.86 -10.99
C MET A 114 -29.49 -2.98 -11.03
N SER A 115 -29.52 -1.77 -10.47
CA SER A 115 -28.31 -0.92 -10.38
C SER A 115 -27.23 -1.50 -9.47
N GLU A 116 -27.58 -2.38 -8.52
CA GLU A 116 -26.60 -3.11 -7.70
C GLU A 116 -26.20 -4.45 -8.33
N VAL A 117 -27.13 -5.13 -9.00
CA VAL A 117 -26.90 -6.44 -9.62
C VAL A 117 -26.06 -6.35 -10.89
N ASN A 118 -26.34 -5.39 -11.77
CA ASN A 118 -25.61 -5.22 -13.03
C ASN A 118 -24.09 -5.04 -12.85
N PRO A 119 -23.56 -4.17 -11.94
CA PRO A 119 -22.12 -4.05 -11.76
C PRO A 119 -21.46 -5.30 -11.16
N ILE A 120 -22.24 -6.20 -10.55
CA ILE A 120 -21.76 -7.51 -10.10
C ILE A 120 -21.61 -8.44 -11.31
N ALA A 121 -22.62 -8.48 -12.18
CA ALA A 121 -22.60 -9.24 -13.43
C ALA A 121 -21.48 -8.76 -14.37
N ASP A 122 -21.37 -7.45 -14.60
CA ASP A 122 -20.33 -6.84 -15.45
C ASP A 122 -18.91 -7.23 -14.99
N ARG A 123 -18.68 -7.33 -13.66
CA ARG A 123 -17.38 -7.76 -13.12
C ARG A 123 -17.09 -9.22 -13.39
N ILE A 124 -18.12 -10.07 -13.36
CA ILE A 124 -17.99 -11.49 -13.70
C ILE A 124 -17.69 -11.60 -15.20
N ASP A 125 -18.42 -10.88 -16.05
CA ASP A 125 -18.20 -10.89 -17.50
C ASP A 125 -16.81 -10.38 -17.86
N ASP A 126 -16.38 -9.25 -17.28
CA ASP A 126 -15.01 -8.73 -17.42
C ASP A 126 -13.95 -9.75 -16.98
N PHE A 127 -14.24 -10.51 -15.93
CA PHE A 127 -13.34 -11.53 -15.43
C PHE A 127 -13.24 -12.73 -16.38
N LEU A 128 -14.38 -13.22 -16.87
CA LEU A 128 -14.44 -14.34 -17.81
C LEU A 128 -13.83 -13.97 -19.17
N ASN A 129 -14.07 -12.76 -19.67
CA ASN A 129 -13.43 -12.23 -20.87
C ASN A 129 -11.90 -12.20 -20.77
N LYS A 130 -11.34 -11.86 -19.59
CA LYS A 130 -9.89 -11.86 -19.35
C LYS A 130 -9.28 -13.25 -19.24
N LEU A 131 -10.09 -14.29 -19.08
CA LEU A 131 -9.60 -15.64 -18.83
C LEU A 131 -8.97 -16.26 -20.09
N ASN A 132 -9.34 -15.78 -21.28
CA ASN A 132 -9.11 -16.41 -22.59
C ASN A 132 -9.76 -17.82 -22.65
N ASP A 133 -9.81 -18.45 -23.84
CA ASP A 133 -10.42 -19.77 -24.08
C ASP A 133 -11.95 -19.83 -24.07
N ASN A 134 -12.64 -18.78 -24.55
CA ASN A 134 -14.12 -18.72 -24.63
C ASN A 134 -14.82 -19.11 -23.31
N ALA A 135 -14.26 -18.64 -22.19
CA ALA A 135 -14.76 -18.97 -20.85
C ALA A 135 -16.24 -18.62 -20.65
N ILE A 136 -16.72 -17.55 -21.30
CA ILE A 136 -18.13 -17.16 -21.26
C ILE A 136 -19.01 -18.28 -21.81
N ASP A 137 -18.69 -18.82 -22.99
CA ASP A 137 -19.47 -19.90 -23.60
C ASP A 137 -19.45 -21.16 -22.72
N PHE A 138 -18.29 -21.49 -22.13
CA PHE A 138 -18.16 -22.62 -21.23
C PHE A 138 -19.06 -22.52 -19.98
N PHE A 139 -19.12 -21.33 -19.37
CA PHE A 139 -19.96 -21.13 -18.18
C PHE A 139 -21.42 -20.79 -18.51
N ALA A 140 -21.73 -20.41 -19.76
CA ALA A 140 -23.10 -20.18 -20.23
C ALA A 140 -23.92 -21.49 -20.25
N ASP A 141 -23.27 -22.64 -20.45
CA ASP A 141 -23.91 -23.96 -20.32
C ASP A 141 -24.44 -24.22 -18.90
N PHE A 142 -23.83 -23.58 -17.90
CA PHE A 142 -24.21 -23.72 -16.50
C PHE A 142 -25.26 -22.69 -16.06
N ASN A 143 -25.10 -21.44 -16.51
CA ASN A 143 -26.03 -20.37 -16.18
C ASN A 143 -26.31 -19.51 -17.42
N GLN A 144 -27.54 -19.58 -17.93
CA GLN A 144 -27.98 -18.83 -19.10
C GLN A 144 -28.44 -17.40 -18.76
N ASP A 145 -28.50 -17.04 -17.47
CA ASP A 145 -28.90 -15.71 -17.02
C ASP A 145 -27.76 -14.69 -17.26
N THR A 146 -28.11 -13.53 -17.83
CA THR A 146 -27.17 -12.40 -18.00
C THR A 146 -26.67 -11.81 -16.69
N THR A 147 -27.37 -12.08 -15.58
CA THR A 147 -27.03 -11.59 -14.25
C THR A 147 -26.41 -12.66 -13.37
N TRP A 148 -25.94 -13.79 -13.93
CA TRP A 148 -25.28 -14.88 -13.18
C TRP A 148 -26.07 -15.38 -11.96
N GLY A 149 -27.40 -15.32 -12.05
CA GLY A 149 -28.34 -15.75 -11.03
C GLY A 149 -28.53 -14.80 -9.84
N TYR A 150 -27.93 -13.61 -9.87
CA TYR A 150 -28.09 -12.63 -8.78
C TYR A 150 -29.51 -12.03 -8.75
N ALA A 151 -30.15 -11.85 -9.91
CA ALA A 151 -31.55 -11.42 -9.98
C ALA A 151 -32.54 -12.56 -9.71
N THR A 152 -32.16 -13.81 -9.99
CA THR A 152 -33.02 -15.00 -9.88
C THR A 152 -32.84 -15.77 -8.57
N GLU A 153 -32.27 -15.12 -7.54
CA GLU A 153 -32.05 -15.67 -6.19
C GLU A 153 -31.14 -16.92 -6.13
N LYS A 154 -30.34 -17.10 -7.18
CA LYS A 154 -29.37 -18.20 -7.33
C LYS A 154 -27.98 -17.64 -7.66
N PRO A 155 -27.40 -16.83 -6.76
CA PRO A 155 -26.13 -16.15 -7.02
C PRO A 155 -25.02 -17.16 -7.32
N THR A 156 -24.27 -16.86 -8.37
CA THR A 156 -23.11 -17.66 -8.78
C THR A 156 -21.83 -16.92 -8.43
N VAL A 157 -20.95 -17.59 -7.69
CA VAL A 157 -19.62 -17.09 -7.31
C VAL A 157 -18.57 -17.94 -7.98
N PHE A 158 -17.53 -17.30 -8.51
CA PHE A 158 -16.41 -17.98 -9.14
C PHE A 158 -15.22 -17.98 -8.19
N ILE A 159 -14.66 -19.16 -7.95
CA ILE A 159 -13.40 -19.30 -7.23
C ILE A 159 -12.30 -19.52 -8.24
N LYS A 160 -11.28 -18.68 -8.15
CA LYS A 160 -10.13 -18.62 -9.03
C LYS A 160 -8.88 -19.02 -8.27
N LEU A 161 -8.15 -19.98 -8.84
CA LEU A 161 -6.78 -20.28 -8.45
C LEU A 161 -5.80 -19.35 -9.18
N ASN A 162 -4.93 -18.68 -8.42
CA ASN A 162 -3.97 -17.74 -9.00
C ASN A 162 -2.86 -18.49 -9.74
N LYS A 163 -2.61 -18.07 -10.98
CA LYS A 163 -1.57 -18.70 -11.82
C LYS A 163 -0.18 -18.38 -11.28
N VAL A 164 0.59 -19.42 -10.98
CA VAL A 164 2.01 -19.34 -10.63
C VAL A 164 2.81 -20.04 -11.74
N ILE A 165 3.77 -19.33 -12.33
CA ILE A 165 4.63 -19.88 -13.41
C ILE A 165 5.54 -20.95 -12.80
N GLY A 166 5.63 -22.13 -13.43
CA GLY A 166 6.49 -23.22 -12.98
C GLY A 166 5.96 -24.03 -11.79
N TYR A 167 4.75 -23.73 -11.31
CA TYR A 167 4.10 -24.51 -10.26
C TYR A 167 3.48 -25.78 -10.84
N VAL A 168 3.87 -26.93 -10.28
CA VAL A 168 3.29 -28.23 -10.60
C VAL A 168 2.49 -28.68 -9.37
N PRO A 169 1.17 -28.84 -9.48
CA PRO A 169 0.34 -29.28 -8.35
C PRO A 169 0.62 -30.75 -8.01
N GLU A 170 0.71 -31.04 -6.71
CA GLU A 170 0.76 -32.41 -6.20
C GLU A 170 -0.63 -32.79 -5.73
N THR A 171 -1.32 -33.59 -6.53
CA THR A 171 -2.74 -33.90 -6.35
C THR A 171 -2.96 -35.10 -5.45
N TYR A 172 -4.20 -35.24 -4.97
CA TYR A 172 -4.65 -36.45 -4.30
C TYR A 172 -5.43 -37.29 -5.31
N ASP A 173 -4.86 -38.41 -5.72
CA ASP A 173 -5.43 -39.24 -6.78
C ASP A 173 -6.35 -40.33 -6.20
N THR A 174 -6.06 -40.80 -4.97
CA THR A 174 -6.90 -41.78 -4.27
C THR A 174 -7.54 -41.20 -3.01
N ALA A 175 -8.69 -41.77 -2.61
CA ALA A 175 -9.41 -41.33 -1.42
C ALA A 175 -8.66 -41.61 -0.11
N ASP A 176 -7.73 -42.59 -0.11
CA ASP A 176 -6.91 -42.94 1.06
C ASP A 176 -5.75 -41.96 1.27
N ASP A 177 -5.35 -41.23 0.23
CA ASP A 177 -4.30 -40.22 0.30
C ASP A 177 -4.77 -38.91 0.97
N LEU A 178 -6.08 -38.75 1.18
CA LEU A 178 -6.64 -37.54 1.75
C LEU A 178 -6.28 -37.38 3.25
N PRO A 179 -6.03 -36.14 3.70
CA PRO A 179 -5.82 -35.85 5.10
C PRO A 179 -7.09 -36.12 5.92
N LYS A 180 -6.94 -36.43 7.22
CA LYS A 180 -8.07 -36.77 8.11
C LYS A 180 -9.03 -35.59 8.35
N GLU A 181 -8.54 -34.38 8.12
CA GLU A 181 -9.29 -33.13 8.23
C GLU A 181 -10.20 -32.89 7.02
N ALA A 182 -10.09 -33.69 5.95
CA ALA A 182 -10.95 -33.58 4.79
C ALA A 182 -12.38 -34.09 5.09
N PRO A 183 -13.41 -33.45 4.54
CA PRO A 183 -14.80 -33.89 4.75
C PRO A 183 -15.09 -35.20 4.01
N GLU A 184 -15.98 -36.03 4.58
CA GLU A 184 -16.39 -37.34 3.99
C GLU A 184 -16.93 -37.20 2.57
N SER A 185 -17.63 -36.10 2.26
CA SER A 185 -18.11 -35.81 0.91
C SER A 185 -16.99 -35.73 -0.13
N LEU A 186 -15.79 -35.34 0.29
CA LEU A 186 -14.64 -35.25 -0.60
C LEU A 186 -14.10 -36.64 -0.95
N HIS A 187 -14.03 -37.57 0.02
CA HIS A 187 -13.58 -38.95 -0.24
C HIS A 187 -14.44 -39.63 -1.32
N ASP A 188 -15.76 -39.42 -1.29
CA ASP A 188 -16.67 -39.93 -2.32
C ASP A 188 -16.40 -39.33 -3.70
N THR A 189 -16.12 -38.02 -3.76
CA THR A 189 -15.84 -37.34 -5.04
C THR A 189 -14.48 -37.75 -5.62
N VAL A 190 -13.45 -37.92 -4.79
CA VAL A 190 -12.13 -38.40 -5.23
C VAL A 190 -12.24 -39.84 -5.70
N GLY A 191 -12.97 -40.70 -4.98
CA GLY A 191 -13.20 -42.08 -5.39
C GLY A 191 -13.90 -42.20 -6.75
N LYS A 192 -14.78 -41.26 -7.11
CA LYS A 192 -15.49 -41.25 -8.40
C LYS A 192 -14.71 -40.59 -9.54
N LEU A 193 -13.97 -39.52 -9.27
CA LEU A 193 -13.38 -38.63 -10.29
C LEU A 193 -11.84 -38.55 -10.27
N GLY A 194 -11.14 -39.29 -9.40
CA GLY A 194 -9.70 -39.24 -9.16
C GLY A 194 -8.79 -39.86 -10.23
N ASN A 195 -9.34 -40.28 -11.38
CA ASN A 195 -8.56 -40.89 -12.46
C ASN A 195 -7.59 -39.94 -13.17
N SER A 196 -7.69 -38.63 -12.91
CA SER A 196 -6.78 -37.62 -13.48
C SER A 196 -6.34 -36.63 -12.42
N PRO A 197 -5.14 -36.02 -12.58
CA PRO A 197 -4.61 -35.10 -11.58
C PRO A 197 -5.54 -33.89 -11.47
N LYS A 198 -6.11 -33.72 -10.27
CA LYS A 198 -7.08 -32.68 -9.94
C LYS A 198 -6.76 -32.07 -8.59
N ILE A 199 -6.93 -30.75 -8.51
CA ILE A 199 -6.86 -30.02 -7.24
C ILE A 199 -8.29 -29.91 -6.72
N TRP A 200 -8.57 -30.47 -5.56
CA TRP A 200 -9.94 -30.55 -5.06
C TRP A 200 -10.34 -29.29 -4.30
N ILE A 201 -11.61 -28.92 -4.34
CA ILE A 201 -12.17 -27.81 -3.56
C ILE A 201 -13.37 -28.28 -2.76
N THR A 202 -13.39 -27.94 -1.48
CA THR A 202 -14.56 -28.13 -0.61
C THR A 202 -15.04 -26.77 -0.14
N CYS A 203 -16.35 -26.57 -0.07
CA CYS A 203 -16.90 -25.36 0.51
C CYS A 203 -17.95 -25.69 1.57
N GLU A 204 -17.75 -25.10 2.75
CA GLU A 204 -18.59 -25.33 3.92
C GLU A 204 -19.13 -24.00 4.44
N VAL A 205 -20.32 -24.06 5.05
CA VAL A 205 -20.90 -22.89 5.72
C VAL A 205 -20.42 -22.87 7.16
N THR A 206 -19.69 -21.83 7.53
CA THR A 206 -19.21 -21.64 8.91
C THR A 206 -20.31 -21.08 9.80
N ASN A 207 -21.12 -20.16 9.29
CA ASN A 207 -22.18 -19.50 10.05
C ASN A 207 -23.34 -19.11 9.12
N GLY A 208 -24.57 -19.31 9.58
CA GLY A 208 -25.80 -19.01 8.83
C GLY A 208 -26.48 -20.24 8.23
N PRO A 209 -27.58 -20.04 7.49
CA PRO A 209 -28.32 -21.13 6.85
C PRO A 209 -27.48 -21.74 5.73
N LYS A 210 -27.54 -23.07 5.58
CA LYS A 210 -26.79 -23.81 4.55
C LYS A 210 -27.60 -23.88 3.24
N PRO A 211 -27.25 -23.09 2.20
CA PRO A 211 -27.86 -23.26 0.89
C PRO A 211 -27.32 -24.51 0.21
N GLU A 212 -28.00 -24.92 -0.85
CA GLU A 212 -27.58 -26.04 -1.70
C GLU A 212 -26.55 -25.52 -2.72
N MET A 213 -25.29 -25.95 -2.58
CA MET A 213 -24.19 -25.48 -3.45
C MET A 213 -23.96 -26.45 -4.59
N VAL A 214 -24.04 -25.96 -5.83
CA VAL A 214 -23.77 -26.72 -7.05
C VAL A 214 -22.47 -26.21 -7.66
N PHE A 215 -21.54 -27.13 -7.91
CA PHE A 215 -20.22 -26.83 -8.48
C PHE A 215 -20.20 -27.14 -9.98
N TYR A 216 -19.57 -26.28 -10.78
CA TYR A 216 -19.38 -26.48 -12.21
C TYR A 216 -17.95 -26.10 -12.65
N PRO A 217 -17.27 -26.93 -13.48
CA PRO A 217 -17.69 -28.23 -14.01
C PRO A 217 -17.75 -29.36 -12.96
N GLY A 218 -17.14 -29.12 -11.80
CA GLY A 218 -17.22 -29.97 -10.62
C GLY A 218 -16.43 -29.36 -9.46
N PRO A 219 -16.35 -30.03 -8.30
CA PRO A 219 -15.62 -29.54 -7.12
C PRO A 219 -14.10 -29.75 -7.26
N TYR A 220 -13.53 -29.37 -8.40
CA TYR A 220 -12.10 -29.52 -8.68
C TYR A 220 -11.59 -28.53 -9.72
N PHE A 221 -10.30 -28.23 -9.66
CA PHE A 221 -9.53 -27.60 -10.73
C PHE A 221 -8.73 -28.66 -11.47
N GLU A 222 -8.70 -28.57 -12.79
CA GLU A 222 -7.90 -29.50 -13.61
C GLU A 222 -6.42 -29.12 -13.53
N ALA A 223 -5.59 -30.05 -13.03
CA ALA A 223 -4.16 -29.86 -12.92
C ALA A 223 -3.47 -30.10 -14.28
N SER A 224 -3.75 -29.24 -15.26
CA SER A 224 -2.95 -29.20 -16.48
C SER A 224 -1.59 -28.55 -16.21
N GLU A 225 -0.53 -28.95 -16.93
CA GLU A 225 0.84 -28.43 -16.77
C GLU A 225 0.95 -26.89 -16.79
N ASN A 226 -0.04 -26.20 -17.37
CA ASN A 226 -0.02 -24.76 -17.55
C ASN A 226 -1.12 -23.99 -16.81
N MET A 227 -2.12 -24.66 -16.20
CA MET A 227 -3.30 -24.07 -15.53
C MET A 227 -3.78 -22.78 -16.19
N LYS A 228 -4.09 -22.86 -17.50
CA LYS A 228 -4.53 -21.73 -18.32
C LYS A 228 -6.05 -21.71 -18.46
N GLY A 229 -6.58 -20.51 -18.69
CA GLY A 229 -7.99 -20.34 -19.02
C GLY A 229 -8.92 -20.82 -17.92
N VAL A 230 -9.92 -21.58 -18.35
CA VAL A 230 -11.04 -22.10 -17.56
C VAL A 230 -10.60 -23.09 -16.49
N THR A 231 -9.51 -23.84 -16.71
CA THR A 231 -9.06 -24.93 -15.81
C THR A 231 -8.75 -24.49 -14.37
N ARG A 232 -8.47 -23.19 -14.16
CA ARG A 232 -8.16 -22.60 -12.84
C ARG A 232 -9.37 -21.97 -12.16
N VAL A 233 -10.57 -22.11 -12.71
CA VAL A 233 -11.79 -21.46 -12.24
C VAL A 233 -12.88 -22.50 -12.02
N VAL A 234 -13.55 -22.39 -10.88
CA VAL A 234 -14.72 -23.21 -10.53
C VAL A 234 -15.87 -22.26 -10.21
N ALA A 235 -17.03 -22.50 -10.82
CA ALA A 235 -18.26 -21.79 -10.51
C ALA A 235 -19.02 -22.52 -9.40
N ILE A 236 -19.56 -21.76 -8.46
CA ILE A 236 -20.39 -22.25 -7.36
C ILE A 236 -21.71 -21.49 -7.42
N GLN A 237 -22.78 -22.17 -7.80
CA GLN A 237 -24.13 -21.65 -7.75
C GLN A 237 -24.78 -22.05 -6.43
N MET A 238 -25.39 -21.08 -5.76
CA MET A 238 -26.09 -21.29 -4.50
C MET A 238 -27.58 -21.37 -4.77
N ASN A 239 -28.12 -22.58 -4.81
CA ASN A 239 -29.54 -22.82 -4.93
C ASN A 239 -30.21 -22.60 -3.56
N LYS A 240 -31.36 -21.91 -3.56
CA LYS A 240 -32.16 -21.59 -2.36
C LYS A 240 -31.35 -20.81 -1.31
N MET A 241 -30.80 -19.67 -1.72
CA MET A 241 -30.13 -18.75 -0.81
C MET A 241 -31.15 -18.17 0.19
N PRO A 242 -30.87 -18.16 1.51
CA PRO A 242 -31.77 -17.56 2.48
C PRO A 242 -31.89 -16.04 2.29
N GLU A 243 -33.13 -15.56 2.28
CA GLU A 243 -33.44 -14.13 2.21
C GLU A 243 -33.08 -13.40 3.51
N ASN A 244 -32.57 -12.18 3.38
CA ASN A 244 -32.27 -11.23 4.47
C ASN A 244 -31.32 -11.78 5.56
N ALA A 245 -30.62 -12.88 5.26
CA ALA A 245 -29.64 -13.50 6.13
C ALA A 245 -28.21 -13.25 5.62
N LYS A 246 -27.24 -13.29 6.54
CA LYS A 246 -25.81 -13.31 6.21
C LYS A 246 -25.29 -14.73 6.39
N THR A 247 -24.78 -15.32 5.32
CA THR A 247 -24.17 -16.65 5.35
C THR A 247 -22.68 -16.54 5.10
N PHE A 248 -21.88 -17.14 5.96
CA PHE A 248 -20.41 -17.19 5.86
C PHE A 248 -19.98 -18.52 5.25
N PHE A 249 -19.28 -18.44 4.14
CA PHE A 249 -18.70 -19.55 3.41
C PHE A 249 -17.21 -19.62 3.65
N CYS A 250 -16.72 -20.84 3.77
CA CYS A 250 -15.32 -21.17 3.95
C CYS A 250 -14.98 -22.26 2.95
N CYS A 251 -14.27 -21.90 1.88
CA CYS A 251 -13.83 -22.87 0.90
C CYS A 251 -12.34 -23.19 1.07
N LYS A 252 -12.04 -24.49 1.12
CA LYS A 252 -10.72 -25.09 1.28
C LYS A 252 -10.30 -25.77 -0.01
N VAL A 253 -9.03 -25.65 -0.35
CA VAL A 253 -8.44 -26.30 -1.52
C VAL A 253 -7.41 -27.32 -1.08
N TRP A 254 -7.52 -28.53 -1.61
CA TRP A 254 -6.76 -29.69 -1.20
C TRP A 254 -5.79 -30.10 -2.29
N ALA A 255 -4.51 -29.92 -2.00
CA ALA A 255 -3.37 -30.47 -2.73
C ALA A 255 -2.21 -30.64 -1.74
N ARG A 256 -1.33 -31.63 -1.96
CA ARG A 256 -0.22 -31.95 -1.03
C ARG A 256 0.74 -30.78 -0.86
N ASN A 257 0.87 -29.94 -1.89
CA ASN A 257 1.77 -28.80 -1.93
C ASN A 257 1.08 -27.44 -1.71
N ILE A 258 -0.20 -27.43 -1.34
CA ILE A 258 -0.92 -26.20 -0.95
C ILE A 258 -1.17 -26.26 0.56
N PRO A 259 -0.44 -25.46 1.36
CA PRO A 259 -0.73 -25.35 2.78
C PRO A 259 -2.07 -24.64 2.96
N ILE A 260 -2.91 -25.20 3.82
CA ILE A 260 -4.16 -24.60 4.25
C ILE A 260 -3.87 -23.89 5.56
N ASP A 261 -3.94 -22.56 5.53
CA ASP A 261 -3.73 -21.71 6.71
C ASP A 261 -5.07 -21.06 7.12
N ASP A 262 -5.46 -21.25 8.37
CA ASP A 262 -6.71 -20.71 8.91
C ASP A 262 -6.61 -19.22 9.29
N ASP A 263 -5.39 -18.73 9.55
CA ASP A 263 -5.09 -17.37 9.98
C ASP A 263 -5.00 -16.42 8.78
N TYR A 264 -4.38 -16.87 7.68
CA TYR A 264 -4.13 -16.04 6.49
C TYR A 264 -5.06 -16.40 5.33
N GLN A 265 -5.97 -15.48 5.00
CA GLN A 265 -6.84 -15.63 3.84
C GLN A 265 -6.05 -15.66 2.52
N GLY A 266 -6.44 -16.57 1.63
CA GLY A 266 -5.86 -16.71 0.30
C GLY A 266 -4.76 -17.76 0.19
N MET A 267 -4.32 -18.40 1.27
CA MET A 267 -3.41 -19.56 1.24
C MET A 267 -4.19 -20.86 1.51
N GLY A 268 -4.58 -21.57 0.45
CA GLY A 268 -5.36 -22.80 0.54
C GLY A 268 -6.79 -22.65 1.09
N LEU A 269 -7.13 -21.47 1.61
CA LEU A 269 -8.41 -21.15 2.25
C LEU A 269 -8.95 -19.81 1.77
N ILE A 270 -10.25 -19.74 1.49
CA ILE A 270 -10.95 -18.49 1.23
C ILE A 270 -12.23 -18.42 2.06
N LYS A 271 -12.37 -17.31 2.81
CA LYS A 271 -13.54 -17.03 3.65
C LYS A 271 -14.26 -15.82 3.06
N PHE A 272 -15.54 -15.97 2.78
CA PHE A 272 -16.38 -14.88 2.28
C PHE A 272 -17.79 -15.01 2.83
N ALA A 273 -18.55 -13.92 2.80
CA ALA A 273 -19.94 -13.92 3.23
C ALA A 273 -20.82 -13.38 2.12
N LEU A 274 -22.01 -13.95 2.00
CA LEU A 274 -23.04 -13.51 1.07
C LEU A 274 -24.28 -13.09 1.86
N SER A 275 -24.87 -11.97 1.47
CA SER A 275 -26.11 -11.47 2.05
C SER A 275 -27.03 -11.02 0.92
N MET A 276 -28.05 -11.84 0.66
CA MET A 276 -29.08 -11.52 -0.30
C MET A 276 -30.19 -10.75 0.42
N ARG A 277 -30.51 -9.56 -0.03
CA ARG A 277 -31.60 -8.74 0.53
C ARG A 277 -32.77 -8.65 -0.43
N THR A 278 -33.96 -8.95 0.07
CA THR A 278 -35.23 -8.89 -0.65
C THR A 278 -36.17 -7.81 -0.11
N ASP A 279 -35.82 -7.16 1.00
CA ASP A 279 -36.64 -6.10 1.62
C ASP A 279 -36.83 -4.91 0.67
N ASP A 280 -38.08 -4.50 0.43
CA ASP A 280 -38.41 -3.21 -0.20
C ASP A 280 -37.85 -2.07 0.68
N ASP A 281 -37.21 -1.06 0.09
CA ASP A 281 -36.51 0.07 0.73
C ASP A 281 -37.32 0.80 1.84
N GLY A 282 -37.44 0.19 3.01
CA GLY A 282 -38.38 0.67 4.02
C GLY A 282 -38.33 -0.05 5.35
N GLN A 283 -37.14 -0.24 5.94
CA GLN A 283 -36.87 -0.06 7.38
C GLN A 283 -35.39 -0.40 7.70
N PRO A 284 -34.57 0.53 8.24
CA PRO A 284 -33.26 0.17 8.76
C PRO A 284 -33.43 -0.40 10.19
N ASP A 285 -33.89 -1.63 10.32
CA ASP A 285 -33.88 -2.32 11.61
C ASP A 285 -32.52 -2.99 11.84
N PHE A 286 -31.58 -2.18 12.31
CA PHE A 286 -30.54 -2.66 13.21
C PHE A 286 -30.46 -1.70 14.39
N GLU A 287 -31.40 -1.84 15.32
CA GLU A 287 -31.28 -1.30 16.66
C GLU A 287 -29.97 -1.83 17.28
N LEU A 288 -29.00 -0.94 17.49
CA LEU A 288 -27.94 -1.20 18.45
C LEU A 288 -28.57 -1.29 19.86
N PRO A 289 -28.17 -2.26 20.69
CA PRO A 289 -28.76 -2.41 22.01
C PRO A 289 -28.37 -1.25 22.94
N SER A 290 -29.38 -0.45 23.28
CA SER A 290 -29.64 0.16 24.59
C SER A 290 -28.46 0.80 25.33
N THR A 291 -28.44 2.14 25.32
CA THR A 291 -27.96 2.90 26.49
C THR A 291 -29.06 3.83 27.01
N ARG A 292 -29.71 3.32 28.07
CA ARG A 292 -30.33 3.99 29.23
C ARG A 292 -30.73 5.46 29.11
N LYS A 293 -32.03 5.67 29.36
CA LYS A 293 -32.69 6.89 29.84
C LYS A 293 -31.81 7.70 30.81
N ALA A 294 -31.61 8.98 30.49
CA ALA A 294 -31.11 9.97 31.44
C ALA A 294 -32.21 10.37 32.43
N PRO A 295 -31.96 10.41 33.75
CA PRO A 295 -32.67 11.28 34.66
C PRO A 295 -31.87 12.56 34.91
N SER A 296 -32.60 13.67 34.99
CA SER A 296 -32.14 14.97 35.46
C SER A 296 -31.81 14.92 36.96
N ALA A 297 -30.64 15.45 37.36
CA ALA A 297 -30.47 16.44 38.44
C ALA A 297 -28.99 16.57 38.93
N MET A 298 -28.54 17.83 39.00
CA MET A 298 -27.70 18.47 40.03
C MET A 298 -26.23 18.06 40.31
N VAL A 299 -25.34 19.05 40.06
CA VAL A 299 -24.26 19.63 40.89
C VAL A 299 -23.07 18.75 41.37
N THR A 300 -21.92 19.04 40.75
CA THR A 300 -20.55 19.28 41.26
C THR A 300 -19.97 18.44 42.42
N GLU A 301 -18.90 17.68 42.12
CA GLU A 301 -17.60 17.75 42.85
C GLU A 301 -16.46 17.12 42.01
N LEU A 302 -15.29 17.76 42.00
CA LEU A 302 -14.07 17.37 41.26
C LEU A 302 -13.18 16.46 42.12
N VAL A 303 -12.81 15.28 41.61
CA VAL A 303 -11.74 14.42 42.18
C VAL A 303 -10.92 13.80 41.02
N PRO A 304 -9.58 13.68 41.11
CA PRO A 304 -8.69 13.61 39.94
C PRO A 304 -8.47 12.19 39.38
N VAL A 305 -8.15 12.15 38.09
CA VAL A 305 -7.92 10.95 37.26
C VAL A 305 -6.58 10.26 37.60
N PRO A 306 -6.54 8.91 37.79
CA PRO A 306 -5.29 8.17 37.89
C PRO A 306 -4.65 7.87 36.51
N PRO A 307 -3.33 7.74 36.41
CA PRO A 307 -2.63 7.65 35.13
C PRO A 307 -2.83 6.29 34.42
N ALA A 308 -2.90 6.34 33.09
CA ALA A 308 -3.08 5.18 32.22
C ALA A 308 -1.81 4.29 32.15
N PRO A 309 -1.96 2.96 31.95
CA PRO A 309 -0.83 2.04 31.86
C PRO A 309 -0.08 2.12 30.50
N PRO A 310 1.21 1.75 30.46
CA PRO A 310 2.07 1.91 29.29
C PRO A 310 1.74 0.91 28.17
N ARG A 311 1.83 1.37 26.92
CA ARG A 311 1.74 0.53 25.71
C ARG A 311 3.04 -0.26 25.49
N PRO A 312 2.97 -1.50 25.00
CA PRO A 312 4.16 -2.29 24.69
C PRO A 312 4.79 -1.83 23.37
N GLU A 313 6.01 -1.29 23.46
CA GLU A 313 6.90 -1.11 22.33
C GLU A 313 7.75 -2.37 22.15
N GLY A 314 7.74 -2.95 20.95
CA GLY A 314 8.63 -4.06 20.63
C GLY A 314 8.21 -4.80 19.38
N MET A 315 8.59 -4.28 18.21
CA MET A 315 9.04 -5.01 17.02
C MET A 315 9.03 -4.07 15.81
N LEU A 316 10.13 -3.36 15.61
CA LEU A 316 10.64 -2.89 14.31
C LEU A 316 12.04 -2.35 14.55
N GLY A 317 13.04 -2.93 13.86
CA GLY A 317 14.46 -2.67 14.07
C GLY A 317 14.83 -1.19 13.89
N GLY A 318 15.43 -0.60 14.93
CA GLY A 318 15.94 0.76 14.92
C GLY A 318 17.37 0.82 14.40
N LEU A 319 17.59 1.65 13.37
CA LEU A 319 18.87 2.34 13.18
C LEU A 319 18.92 3.45 14.24
N GLU A 320 19.82 3.36 15.22
CA GLU A 320 20.06 4.42 16.20
C GLU A 320 20.66 5.64 15.50
N MET A 321 19.95 6.77 15.55
CA MET A 321 20.50 8.08 15.21
C MET A 321 21.18 8.68 16.46
N PRO A 322 22.31 9.39 16.31
CA PRO A 322 22.96 10.05 17.44
C PRO A 322 22.09 11.19 18.00
N PRO A 323 22.26 11.55 19.30
CA PRO A 323 21.44 12.55 19.96
C PRO A 323 21.64 13.94 19.35
N SER A 324 20.56 14.74 19.36
CA SER A 324 20.54 16.13 18.87
C SER A 324 21.42 17.02 19.77
N PRO A 325 22.12 18.02 19.21
CA PRO A 325 22.99 18.89 20.00
C PRO A 325 22.19 19.80 20.94
N GLU A 326 22.74 20.07 22.12
CA GLU A 326 22.15 20.91 23.17
C GLU A 326 21.97 22.38 22.71
N ASN A 327 20.90 23.01 23.19
CA ASN A 327 20.56 24.40 22.89
C ASN A 327 21.61 25.37 23.45
N GLU A 328 22.15 26.23 22.59
CA GLU A 328 23.22 27.21 22.85
C GLU A 328 22.85 28.34 23.83
N LYS A 329 21.71 28.25 24.54
CA LYS A 329 21.25 29.26 25.49
C LYS A 329 21.54 28.91 26.96
N ASP A 330 21.75 27.62 27.27
CA ASP A 330 21.99 27.17 28.65
C ASP A 330 23.49 27.12 29.03
N ALA A 331 24.38 27.29 28.04
CA ALA A 331 25.84 27.35 28.25
C ALA A 331 26.34 28.73 28.73
N ILE A 332 25.62 29.82 28.40
CA ILE A 332 26.08 31.19 28.68
C ILE A 332 25.81 31.60 30.14
N GLU A 333 24.85 30.97 30.82
CA GLU A 333 24.50 31.29 32.21
C GLU A 333 25.43 30.62 33.25
N ASN A 334 26.17 29.59 32.85
CA ASN A 334 27.07 28.85 33.75
C ASN A 334 28.53 29.39 33.77
N ASP A 335 28.98 30.08 32.72
CA ASP A 335 30.32 30.69 32.67
C ASP A 335 30.39 32.06 33.35
N ALA A 336 29.27 32.81 33.43
CA ALA A 336 29.22 34.10 34.11
C ALA A 336 29.30 34.01 35.65
N LYS A 337 29.27 32.80 36.24
CA LYS A 337 29.24 32.58 37.69
C LYS A 337 30.57 32.08 38.28
N LYS A 338 31.63 31.93 37.48
CA LYS A 338 32.92 31.34 37.91
C LYS A 338 34.12 32.29 37.93
N GLU A 339 34.00 33.52 37.47
CA GLU A 339 35.11 34.49 37.50
C GLU A 339 34.74 35.77 38.27
N GLU A 340 34.66 35.66 39.60
CA GLU A 340 34.88 36.82 40.46
C GLU A 340 35.54 36.36 41.77
N MET A 341 36.56 37.12 42.20
CA MET A 341 37.37 37.01 43.42
C MET A 341 38.66 36.18 43.37
N THR A 342 39.81 36.86 43.20
CA THR A 342 41.01 36.62 44.02
C THR A 342 41.94 37.84 43.99
N GLU A 343 42.09 38.50 45.14
CA GLU A 343 43.12 39.51 45.45
C GLU A 343 44.51 38.83 45.64
N PRO A 344 45.63 39.58 45.52
CA PRO A 344 46.98 39.02 45.47
C PRO A 344 47.60 38.84 46.86
N PRO A 345 48.49 37.84 47.08
CA PRO A 345 49.34 37.82 48.26
C PRO A 345 50.65 38.57 48.03
N SER A 346 50.97 39.37 49.05
CA SER A 346 52.21 40.10 49.32
C SER A 346 53.36 39.19 49.75
N LEU A 347 54.53 39.35 49.14
CA LEU A 347 55.86 39.65 49.74
C LEU A 347 56.98 39.50 48.70
#